data_AF-A0A521LSR4-F1
#
_entry.id   AF-A0A521LSR4-F1
#
_cell.length_a   1.000
_cell.length_b   1.000
_cell.length_c   1.000
_cell.angle_alpha   90.00
_cell.angle_beta   90.00
_cell.angle_gamma   90.00
#
_symmetry.space_group_name_H-M   'P 1'
#
loop_
_entity.id
_entity.type
_entity.pdbx_description
1 polymer ?
#
loop_
_entity_poly.entity_id
_entity_poly.type
_entity_poly.pdbx_seq_one_letter_code
_entity_poly.pdbx_strand_id
1 'polypeptide(L)'
;MRAPYDPRLAGPPTRYAPALGIDALKRFDGLVKLRLGHAAFGSMLLPELIFAKLGGWRFYQPSFFGPPILGFNVEPGLHVSRFNVDVGGPRATDPTRLIVEIRSDGLIRRYDDGAQLYRCVFEGPSRLLRYSAGRCSPRADQDFDLFLSHITNPAAFAAIRSSGELRSSRWNLRGTRELANVAYAYLTSLPSIGSEEDLRRIAMSSNGMIRFQTTSSRPQEATLELTVYRESTTGRTARLRTTVATNLLAPPHLLIHRPLNDQAYYEVVGPEIYRVGVKPGAALAYASATATADPALLKCFDNVVIGDASTLEGLAAPYDEEETREVVHIEKLNADVDLFDFWQANQNSNQVSDRMPEPRIFTAIT
;
A
#
# COMPACT_ATOMS: atom_id res chain seq x y z
N MET A 1 -10.43 -21.24 9.52
CA MET A 1 -10.54 -21.33 11.00
C MET A 1 -10.95 -19.95 11.48
N ARG A 2 -11.86 -19.80 12.47
CA ARG A 2 -12.08 -18.49 13.11
C ARG A 2 -10.89 -18.25 14.05
N ALA A 3 -10.37 -17.02 14.12
CA ALA A 3 -9.39 -16.67 15.15
C ALA A 3 -9.97 -17.03 16.52
N PRO A 4 -9.19 -17.62 17.45
CA PRO A 4 -9.68 -17.87 18.80
C PRO A 4 -10.18 -16.56 19.41
N TYR A 5 -11.28 -16.66 20.17
CA TYR A 5 -11.83 -15.51 20.91
C TYR A 5 -10.78 -15.02 21.89
N ASP A 6 -10.22 -13.83 21.64
CA ASP A 6 -9.35 -13.15 22.58
C ASP A 6 -10.21 -12.14 23.37
N PRO A 7 -10.43 -12.36 24.67
CA PRO A 7 -11.30 -11.51 25.48
C PRO A 7 -10.80 -10.07 25.62
N ARG A 8 -9.56 -9.77 25.21
CA ARG A 8 -9.00 -8.42 25.21
C ARG A 8 -9.49 -7.59 24.02
N LEU A 9 -9.92 -8.23 22.93
CA LEU A 9 -10.30 -7.55 21.70
C LEU A 9 -11.75 -7.05 21.78
N ALA A 10 -12.00 -5.86 21.23
CA ALA A 10 -13.34 -5.31 21.09
C ALA A 10 -14.14 -5.99 19.95
N GLY A 11 -13.46 -6.75 19.08
CA GLY A 11 -14.05 -7.57 18.03
C GLY A 11 -13.00 -8.48 17.37
N PRO A 12 -13.44 -9.42 16.51
CA PRO A 12 -12.49 -10.26 15.78
C PRO A 12 -11.57 -9.41 14.89
N PRO A 13 -10.29 -9.79 14.73
CA PRO A 13 -9.40 -9.10 13.80
C PRO A 13 -9.98 -9.15 12.40
N THR A 14 -9.91 -8.01 11.68
CA THR A 14 -10.55 -7.83 10.38
C THR A 14 -9.93 -8.70 9.29
N ARG A 15 -8.63 -8.98 9.38
CA ARG A 15 -7.89 -9.84 8.44
C ARG A 15 -6.70 -10.48 9.16
N TYR A 16 -6.47 -11.78 8.96
CA TYR A 16 -5.24 -12.44 9.38
C TYR A 16 -4.95 -13.61 8.44
N ALA A 17 -3.68 -13.82 8.06
CA ALA A 17 -3.25 -15.04 7.40
C ALA A 17 -2.62 -15.96 8.45
N PRO A 18 -2.98 -17.26 8.49
CA PRO A 18 -2.27 -18.19 9.35
C PRO A 18 -0.82 -18.36 8.87
N ALA A 19 0.05 -18.81 9.77
CA ALA A 19 1.37 -19.29 9.38
C ALA A 19 1.25 -20.36 8.29
N LEU A 20 2.21 -20.38 7.36
CA LEU A 20 2.21 -21.32 6.25
C LEU A 20 2.32 -22.76 6.78
N GLY A 21 1.32 -23.59 6.47
CA GLY A 21 1.39 -25.03 6.69
C GLY A 21 2.36 -25.69 5.70
N ILE A 22 3.15 -26.65 6.17
CA ILE A 22 4.27 -27.26 5.44
C ILE A 22 3.81 -28.02 4.18
N ASP A 23 2.59 -28.57 4.18
CA ASP A 23 2.16 -29.56 3.17
C ASP A 23 1.53 -28.97 1.88
N ALA A 24 1.53 -27.64 1.70
CA ALA A 24 0.88 -26.99 0.56
C ALA A 24 1.73 -25.93 -0.18
N LEU A 25 3.01 -25.80 0.19
CA LEU A 25 3.89 -24.76 -0.35
C LEU A 25 4.41 -25.11 -1.75
N LYS A 26 4.21 -24.18 -2.67
CA LYS A 26 4.78 -24.17 -4.02
C LYS A 26 5.66 -22.94 -4.18
N ARG A 27 6.73 -23.12 -4.94
CA ARG A 27 7.67 -22.06 -5.31
C ARG A 27 7.25 -21.46 -6.65
N PHE A 28 7.28 -20.15 -6.76
CA PHE A 28 6.87 -19.41 -7.95
C PHE A 28 7.88 -18.31 -8.26
N ASP A 29 8.17 -18.13 -9.55
CA ASP A 29 8.96 -16.99 -10.02
C ASP A 29 8.07 -15.75 -10.19
N GLY A 30 8.63 -14.58 -9.88
CA GLY A 30 7.94 -13.32 -10.04
C GLY A 30 8.86 -12.12 -9.93
N LEU A 31 8.22 -10.97 -9.72
CA LEU A 31 8.91 -9.72 -9.43
C LEU A 31 8.29 -9.05 -8.21
N VAL A 32 9.06 -8.26 -7.49
CA VAL A 32 8.58 -7.46 -6.36
C VAL A 32 9.10 -6.03 -6.48
N LYS A 33 8.18 -5.06 -6.36
CA LYS A 33 8.51 -3.63 -6.26
C LYS A 33 8.70 -3.30 -4.79
N LEU A 34 9.88 -2.79 -4.45
CA LEU A 34 10.33 -2.51 -3.09
C LEU A 34 10.75 -1.05 -2.94
N ARG A 35 10.61 -0.52 -1.73
CA ARG A 35 11.35 0.66 -1.28
C ARG A 35 12.14 0.34 -0.03
N LEU A 36 13.24 1.06 0.16
CA LEU A 36 13.89 1.17 1.45
C LEU A 36 13.31 2.38 2.19
N GLY A 37 12.90 2.18 3.44
CA GLY A 37 12.32 3.21 4.27
C GLY A 37 12.97 3.26 5.65
N HIS A 38 13.02 4.44 6.25
CA HIS A 38 13.63 4.69 7.56
C HIS A 38 12.65 5.41 8.48
N ALA A 39 12.46 4.91 9.69
CA ALA A 39 11.67 5.55 10.73
C ALA A 39 12.44 5.55 12.05
N ALA A 40 11.97 6.32 13.04
CA ALA A 40 12.63 6.44 14.35
C ALA A 40 12.85 5.08 15.05
N PHE A 41 12.05 4.07 14.74
CA PHE A 41 12.16 2.72 15.29
C PHE A 41 13.04 1.77 14.44
N GLY A 42 13.49 2.19 13.26
CA GLY A 42 14.36 1.39 12.40
C GLY A 42 14.06 1.51 10.90
N SER A 43 14.88 0.80 10.13
CA SER A 43 14.75 0.68 8.67
C SER A 43 13.86 -0.51 8.29
N MET A 44 13.16 -0.41 7.16
CA MET A 44 12.31 -1.47 6.63
C MET A 44 12.44 -1.58 5.11
N LEU A 45 12.21 -2.78 4.60
CA LEU A 45 11.88 -2.98 3.19
C LEU A 45 10.36 -2.97 3.03
N LEU A 46 9.86 -2.01 2.26
CA LEU A 46 8.44 -1.83 1.96
C LEU A 46 8.09 -2.60 0.67
N PRO A 47 7.42 -3.75 0.73
CA PRO A 47 6.86 -4.40 -0.45
C PRO A 47 5.60 -3.67 -0.91
N GLU A 48 5.69 -2.99 -2.06
CA GLU A 48 4.53 -2.29 -2.63
C GLU A 48 3.62 -3.26 -3.39
N LEU A 49 4.22 -4.03 -4.31
CA LEU A 49 3.50 -4.89 -5.25
C LEU A 49 4.34 -6.11 -5.59
N ILE A 50 3.69 -7.27 -5.74
CA ILE A 50 4.30 -8.49 -6.27
C ILE A 50 3.62 -8.85 -7.59
N PHE A 51 4.40 -9.28 -8.57
CA PHE A 51 3.96 -9.64 -9.91
C PHE A 51 4.29 -11.09 -10.21
N ALA A 52 3.34 -11.81 -10.81
CA ALA A 52 3.55 -13.18 -11.23
C ALA A 52 2.77 -13.52 -12.50
N LYS A 53 3.31 -14.42 -13.31
CA LYS A 53 2.65 -14.91 -14.53
C LYS A 53 1.89 -16.20 -14.22
N LEU A 54 0.64 -16.07 -13.77
CA LEU A 54 -0.25 -17.17 -13.39
C LEU A 54 -1.58 -17.04 -14.15
N GLY A 55 -1.73 -17.80 -15.25
CA GLY A 55 -2.90 -17.65 -16.13
C GLY A 55 -3.02 -16.23 -16.69
N GLY A 56 -1.89 -15.64 -17.08
CA GLY A 56 -1.71 -14.22 -17.39
C GLY A 56 -0.93 -13.47 -16.30
N TRP A 57 -0.56 -12.23 -16.56
CA TRP A 57 0.12 -11.38 -15.57
C TRP A 57 -0.86 -10.91 -14.48
N ARG A 58 -0.45 -11.10 -13.23
CA ARG A 58 -1.19 -10.77 -12.02
C ARG A 58 -0.34 -9.93 -11.12
N PHE A 59 -1.00 -9.06 -10.36
CA PHE A 59 -0.37 -8.36 -9.25
C PHE A 59 -1.04 -8.76 -7.93
N TYR A 60 -0.25 -8.70 -6.87
CA TYR A 60 -0.63 -8.97 -5.50
C TYR A 60 -0.26 -7.75 -4.67
N GLN A 61 -1.23 -7.24 -3.93
CA GLN A 61 -1.03 -6.12 -3.00
C GLN A 61 -0.86 -6.71 -1.60
N PRO A 62 0.29 -6.48 -0.94
CA PRO A 62 0.46 -6.82 0.46
C PRO A 62 -0.60 -6.13 1.33
N SER A 63 -1.15 -6.89 2.28
CA SER A 63 -1.98 -6.38 3.38
C SER A 63 -1.21 -6.33 4.70
N PHE A 64 -0.29 -7.26 4.91
CA PHE A 64 0.67 -7.24 6.02
C PHE A 64 2.05 -7.65 5.51
N PHE A 65 3.12 -7.26 6.21
CA PHE A 65 4.46 -7.78 5.95
C PHE A 65 5.33 -7.78 7.21
N GLY A 66 6.27 -8.74 7.26
CA GLY A 66 7.25 -8.85 8.33
C GLY A 66 8.57 -8.15 8.00
N PRO A 67 9.46 -8.02 9.00
CA PRO A 67 10.78 -7.46 8.79
C PRO A 67 11.62 -8.39 7.90
N PRO A 68 12.54 -7.83 7.10
CA PRO A 68 13.40 -8.64 6.24
C PRO A 68 14.54 -9.30 7.02
N ILE A 69 14.89 -10.51 6.61
CA ILE A 69 16.16 -11.16 6.92
C ILE A 69 17.11 -10.86 5.77
N LEU A 70 18.18 -10.11 6.06
CA LEU A 70 19.22 -9.78 5.08
C LEU A 70 20.43 -10.71 5.26
N GLY A 71 20.85 -11.35 4.17
CA GLY A 71 22.09 -12.11 4.10
C GLY A 71 23.06 -11.43 3.14
N PHE A 72 24.27 -11.13 3.59
CA PHE A 72 25.28 -10.49 2.77
C PHE A 72 26.43 -11.44 2.44
N ASN A 73 26.92 -11.41 1.19
CA ASN A 73 28.01 -12.27 0.72
C ASN A 73 27.70 -13.76 0.92
N VAL A 74 26.44 -14.16 0.64
CA VAL A 74 26.04 -15.57 0.68
C VAL A 74 26.73 -16.38 -0.44
N GLU A 75 27.08 -15.68 -1.51
CA GLU A 75 28.09 -16.03 -2.50
C GLU A 75 28.97 -14.78 -2.70
N PRO A 76 30.19 -14.87 -3.27
CA PRO A 76 31.04 -13.70 -3.48
C PRO A 76 30.32 -12.55 -4.22
N GLY A 77 30.13 -11.42 -3.54
CA GLY A 77 29.47 -10.22 -4.08
C GLY A 77 27.94 -10.32 -4.18
N LEU A 78 27.33 -11.37 -3.62
CA LEU A 78 25.90 -11.61 -3.71
C LEU A 78 25.21 -11.43 -2.35
N HIS A 79 24.10 -10.71 -2.36
CA HIS A 79 23.26 -10.45 -1.20
C HIS A 79 21.85 -10.99 -1.42
N VAL A 80 21.16 -11.34 -0.35
CA VAL A 80 19.80 -11.88 -0.36
C VAL A 80 18.95 -11.22 0.71
N SER A 81 17.66 -11.08 0.41
CA SER A 81 16.67 -10.68 1.41
C SER A 81 15.49 -11.64 1.37
N ARG A 82 15.06 -12.12 2.54
CA ARG A 82 13.88 -12.97 2.71
C ARG A 82 12.90 -12.32 3.69
N PHE A 83 11.63 -12.20 3.32
CA PHE A 83 10.59 -11.60 4.16
C PHE A 83 9.23 -12.22 3.85
N ASN A 84 8.30 -12.14 4.80
CA ASN A 84 6.93 -12.58 4.58
C ASN A 84 6.01 -11.41 4.22
N VAL A 85 5.03 -11.69 3.39
CA VAL A 85 3.91 -10.80 3.09
C VAL A 85 2.61 -11.56 3.18
N ASP A 86 1.55 -10.94 3.66
CA ASP A 86 0.20 -11.46 3.56
C ASP A 86 -0.48 -10.77 2.37
N VAL A 87 -1.14 -11.56 1.52
CA VAL A 87 -1.81 -11.08 0.31
C VAL A 87 -3.23 -11.64 0.24
N GLY A 88 -4.13 -10.86 -0.34
CA GLY A 88 -5.51 -11.26 -0.58
C GLY A 88 -6.06 -10.61 -1.84
N GLY A 89 -6.98 -11.31 -2.50
CA GLY A 89 -7.73 -10.70 -3.60
C GLY A 89 -8.71 -9.63 -3.12
N PRO A 90 -9.38 -8.92 -4.04
CA PRO A 90 -10.42 -7.96 -3.69
C PRO A 90 -11.49 -8.64 -2.82
N ARG A 91 -11.87 -8.02 -1.71
CA ARG A 91 -12.82 -8.56 -0.73
C ARG A 91 -12.34 -9.79 0.04
N ALA A 92 -11.05 -10.10 0.03
CA ALA A 92 -10.54 -11.23 0.80
C ALA A 92 -10.80 -11.02 2.30
N THR A 93 -11.35 -12.06 2.92
CA THR A 93 -11.48 -12.22 4.38
C THR A 93 -10.57 -13.36 4.90
N ASP A 94 -9.93 -14.09 3.99
CA ASP A 94 -9.01 -15.20 4.24
C ASP A 94 -7.76 -14.98 3.39
N PRO A 95 -6.86 -14.06 3.79
CA PRO A 95 -5.60 -13.82 3.08
C PRO A 95 -4.66 -15.02 3.23
N THR A 96 -3.61 -15.05 2.41
CA THR A 96 -2.55 -16.05 2.50
C THR A 96 -1.19 -15.38 2.68
N ARG A 97 -0.28 -16.06 3.38
CA ARG A 97 1.10 -15.63 3.54
C ARG A 97 1.95 -16.14 2.39
N LEU A 98 2.83 -15.29 1.87
CA LEU A 98 3.91 -15.65 0.97
C LEU A 98 5.24 -15.39 1.68
N ILE A 99 6.24 -16.22 1.39
CA ILE A 99 7.63 -15.93 1.75
C ILE A 99 8.35 -15.51 0.48
N VAL A 100 8.81 -14.27 0.42
CA VAL A 100 9.47 -13.67 -0.75
C VAL A 100 10.97 -13.67 -0.51
N GLU A 101 11.73 -14.09 -1.51
CA GLU A 101 13.18 -14.02 -1.56
C GLU A 101 13.62 -13.22 -2.78
N ILE A 102 14.51 -12.25 -2.56
CA ILE A 102 15.19 -11.49 -3.61
C ILE A 102 16.71 -11.64 -3.48
N ARG A 103 17.41 -11.42 -4.59
CA ARG A 103 18.87 -11.39 -4.68
C ARG A 103 19.33 -10.04 -5.22
N SER A 104 20.53 -9.58 -4.85
CA SER A 104 21.11 -8.33 -5.37
C SER A 104 21.31 -8.35 -6.89
N ASP A 105 21.69 -9.51 -7.46
CA ASP A 105 21.76 -9.74 -8.92
C ASP A 105 20.38 -9.82 -9.62
N GLY A 106 19.30 -9.70 -8.85
CA GLY A 106 17.93 -9.75 -9.30
C GLY A 106 17.34 -8.41 -9.73
N LEU A 107 18.06 -7.30 -9.56
CA LEU A 107 17.53 -5.97 -9.89
C LEU A 107 17.17 -5.84 -11.38
N ILE A 108 15.95 -5.39 -11.66
CA ILE A 108 15.42 -5.18 -13.01
C ILE A 108 15.32 -3.70 -13.33
N ARG A 109 14.72 -2.91 -12.44
CA ARG A 109 14.39 -1.51 -12.69
C ARG A 109 14.55 -0.66 -11.44
N ARG A 110 15.01 0.57 -11.63
CA ARG A 110 14.97 1.65 -10.63
C ARG A 110 13.90 2.67 -11.03
N TYR A 111 13.20 3.23 -10.06
CA TYR A 111 12.18 4.27 -10.26
C TYR A 111 12.67 5.60 -9.69
N ASP A 112 12.25 6.71 -10.28
CA ASP A 112 12.69 8.07 -9.89
C ASP A 112 12.32 8.44 -8.45
N ASP A 113 11.30 7.78 -7.89
CA ASP A 113 10.84 7.97 -6.52
C ASP A 113 11.59 7.09 -5.50
N GLY A 114 12.64 6.39 -5.91
CA GLY A 114 13.49 5.54 -5.06
C GLY A 114 13.02 4.08 -4.95
N ALA A 115 11.91 3.70 -5.58
CA ALA A 115 11.54 2.28 -5.64
C ALA A 115 12.49 1.49 -6.55
N GLN A 116 12.53 0.18 -6.34
CA GLN A 116 13.29 -0.76 -7.15
C GLN A 116 12.48 -2.03 -7.40
N LEU A 117 12.57 -2.56 -8.62
CA LEU A 117 11.91 -3.81 -9.04
C LEU A 117 12.95 -4.92 -9.09
N TYR A 118 12.74 -5.98 -8.31
CA TYR A 118 13.62 -7.14 -8.28
C TYR A 118 12.90 -8.37 -8.86
N ARG A 119 13.65 -9.23 -9.55
CA ARG A 119 13.28 -10.64 -9.69
C ARG A 119 13.22 -11.25 -8.29
N CYS A 120 12.15 -11.98 -8.02
CA CYS A 120 11.99 -12.69 -6.77
C CYS A 120 11.52 -14.10 -7.03
N VAL A 121 11.75 -14.94 -6.03
CA VAL A 121 11.03 -16.20 -5.90
C VAL A 121 10.17 -16.08 -4.65
N PHE A 122 8.93 -16.56 -4.70
CA PHE A 122 8.10 -16.65 -3.50
C PHE A 122 7.47 -18.02 -3.30
N GLU A 123 7.33 -18.40 -2.03
CA GLU A 123 6.68 -19.61 -1.55
C GLU A 123 5.26 -19.27 -1.12
N GLY A 124 4.28 -20.05 -1.56
CA GLY A 124 2.88 -19.84 -1.21
C GLY A 124 1.98 -21.03 -1.57
N PRO A 125 0.66 -20.93 -1.36
CA PRO A 125 -0.26 -22.03 -1.65
C PRO A 125 -0.33 -22.33 -3.15
N SER A 126 -0.54 -23.60 -3.50
CA SER A 126 -0.67 -24.05 -4.90
C SER A 126 -1.72 -23.29 -5.72
N ARG A 127 -2.84 -22.88 -5.09
CA ARG A 127 -3.93 -22.12 -5.73
C ARG A 127 -3.73 -20.61 -5.63
N LEU A 128 -2.52 -20.11 -5.87
CA LEU A 128 -2.16 -18.72 -5.62
C LEU A 128 -2.99 -17.69 -6.42
N LEU A 129 -3.48 -18.05 -7.62
CA LEU A 129 -4.23 -17.15 -8.49
C LEU A 129 -5.44 -16.47 -7.80
N ARG A 130 -6.11 -17.18 -6.86
CA ARG A 130 -7.28 -16.64 -6.15
C ARG A 130 -6.97 -15.48 -5.20
N TYR A 131 -5.70 -15.33 -4.82
CA TYR A 131 -5.23 -14.27 -3.93
C TYR A 131 -4.70 -13.05 -4.68
N SER A 132 -4.77 -13.05 -6.02
CA SER A 132 -4.36 -11.89 -6.82
C SER A 132 -5.27 -10.69 -6.54
N ALA A 133 -4.65 -9.53 -6.31
CA ALA A 133 -5.35 -8.26 -6.17
C ALA A 133 -5.96 -7.82 -7.51
N GLY A 134 -5.32 -8.18 -8.63
CA GLY A 134 -5.88 -7.94 -9.96
C GLY A 134 -5.01 -8.44 -11.11
N ARG A 135 -5.33 -7.96 -12.31
CA ARG A 135 -4.58 -8.20 -13.54
C ARG A 135 -3.65 -7.02 -13.81
N CYS A 136 -2.52 -7.31 -14.45
CA CYS A 136 -1.62 -6.29 -14.98
C CYS A 136 -1.07 -6.72 -16.34
N SER A 137 -0.37 -5.81 -17.02
CA SER A 137 0.42 -6.10 -18.21
C SER A 137 1.81 -5.51 -18.09
N PRO A 138 2.87 -6.22 -18.52
CA PRO A 138 4.22 -5.65 -18.57
C PRO A 138 4.28 -4.57 -19.66
N ARG A 139 5.14 -3.58 -19.44
CA ARG A 139 5.42 -2.48 -20.36
C ARG A 139 6.80 -2.64 -20.99
N ALA A 140 7.03 -1.93 -22.09
CA ALA A 140 8.32 -1.96 -22.79
C ALA A 140 9.49 -1.42 -21.94
N ASP A 141 9.19 -0.52 -21.02
CA ASP A 141 10.14 0.07 -20.08
C ASP A 141 10.37 -0.80 -18.83
N GLN A 142 9.88 -2.04 -18.80
CA GLN A 142 9.99 -2.98 -17.67
C GLN A 142 9.17 -2.62 -16.42
N ASP A 143 8.29 -1.60 -16.49
CA ASP A 143 7.23 -1.38 -15.49
C ASP A 143 5.99 -2.23 -15.84
N PHE A 144 4.93 -2.09 -15.06
CA PHE A 144 3.64 -2.73 -15.26
C PHE A 144 2.51 -1.69 -15.32
N ASP A 145 1.52 -2.01 -16.13
CA ASP A 145 0.22 -1.36 -16.11
C ASP A 145 -0.74 -2.19 -15.25
N LEU A 146 -1.31 -1.61 -14.20
CA LEU A 146 -2.35 -2.25 -13.38
C LEU A 146 -3.73 -2.00 -13.97
N PHE A 147 -4.60 -3.01 -13.92
CA PHE A 147 -6.01 -2.86 -14.29
C PHE A 147 -6.86 -2.64 -13.04
N LEU A 148 -7.19 -1.38 -12.78
CA LEU A 148 -7.95 -0.92 -11.63
C LEU A 148 -9.30 -0.35 -12.04
N SER A 149 -10.06 0.09 -11.05
CA SER A 149 -11.36 0.74 -11.21
C SER A 149 -11.37 2.10 -10.55
N HIS A 150 -12.01 3.07 -11.20
CA HIS A 150 -12.53 4.26 -10.53
C HIS A 150 -14.04 4.10 -10.37
N ILE A 151 -14.51 4.00 -9.13
CA ILE A 151 -15.93 3.76 -8.81
C ILE A 151 -16.55 5.08 -8.38
N THR A 152 -17.60 5.50 -9.09
CA THR A 152 -18.20 6.83 -8.99
C THR A 152 -19.70 6.79 -9.28
N ASN A 153 -20.35 7.94 -9.33
CA ASN A 153 -21.76 8.06 -9.68
C ASN A 153 -21.96 8.23 -11.22
N PRO A 154 -23.17 7.99 -11.75
CA PRO A 154 -23.42 8.09 -13.19
C PRO A 154 -23.11 9.46 -13.82
N ALA A 155 -23.35 10.55 -13.09
CA ALA A 155 -23.09 11.90 -13.59
C ALA A 155 -21.59 12.16 -13.75
N ALA A 156 -20.80 11.81 -12.75
CA ALA A 156 -19.34 11.91 -12.79
C ALA A 156 -18.74 10.97 -13.86
N PHE A 157 -19.28 9.75 -14.01
CA PHE A 157 -18.88 8.85 -15.09
C PHE A 157 -19.06 9.50 -16.47
N ALA A 158 -20.23 10.09 -16.73
CA ALA A 158 -20.51 10.76 -17.99
C ALA A 158 -19.57 11.96 -18.21
N ALA A 159 -19.33 12.76 -17.17
CA ALA A 159 -18.43 13.90 -17.22
C ALA A 159 -16.96 13.50 -17.51
N ILE A 160 -16.46 12.42 -16.92
CA ILE A 160 -15.11 11.91 -17.19
C ILE A 160 -15.01 11.39 -18.62
N ARG A 161 -16.04 10.69 -19.12
CA ARG A 161 -16.07 10.19 -20.50
C ARG A 161 -16.12 11.30 -21.55
N SER A 162 -16.77 12.42 -21.26
CA SER A 162 -16.85 13.56 -22.18
C SER A 162 -15.63 14.45 -22.13
N SER A 163 -15.08 14.71 -20.94
CA SER A 163 -13.89 15.55 -20.76
C SER A 163 -12.58 14.84 -21.08
N GLY A 164 -12.53 13.52 -20.91
CA GLY A 164 -11.27 12.79 -20.91
C GLY A 164 -10.40 13.10 -19.70
N GLU A 165 -10.99 13.59 -18.60
CA GLU A 165 -10.25 13.95 -17.38
C GLU A 165 -10.75 13.17 -16.17
N LEU A 166 -9.84 12.47 -15.50
CA LEU A 166 -10.10 11.89 -14.18
C LEU A 166 -9.66 12.89 -13.11
N ARG A 167 -10.63 13.63 -12.57
CA ARG A 167 -10.38 14.67 -11.56
C ARG A 167 -9.77 14.10 -10.28
N SER A 168 -8.77 14.80 -9.75
CA SER A 168 -8.19 14.49 -8.45
C SER A 168 -9.06 15.04 -7.32
N SER A 169 -9.06 14.35 -6.19
CA SER A 169 -9.69 14.77 -4.95
C SER A 169 -8.69 15.56 -4.12
N ARG A 170 -9.10 16.75 -3.67
CA ARG A 170 -8.33 17.56 -2.72
C ARG A 170 -8.45 17.08 -1.27
N TRP A 171 -9.14 15.98 -1.01
CA TRP A 171 -9.38 15.53 0.37
C TRP A 171 -8.32 14.50 0.81
N ASN A 172 -8.01 14.51 2.10
CA ASN A 172 -7.20 13.46 2.73
C ASN A 172 -7.85 12.08 2.62
N LEU A 173 -7.14 11.03 3.02
CA LEU A 173 -7.59 9.65 2.92
C LEU A 173 -8.92 9.43 3.67
N ARG A 174 -9.12 10.10 4.81
CA ARG A 174 -10.39 10.13 5.55
C ARG A 174 -11.53 10.79 4.79
N GLY A 175 -11.22 11.69 3.85
CA GLY A 175 -12.19 12.44 3.06
C GLY A 175 -12.91 13.55 3.81
N THR A 176 -12.27 14.13 4.84
CA THR A 176 -12.91 15.11 5.75
C THR A 176 -12.16 16.43 5.86
N ARG A 177 -10.91 16.51 5.41
CA ARG A 177 -10.12 17.76 5.36
C ARG A 177 -9.46 17.94 4.00
N GLU A 178 -9.39 19.18 3.54
CA GLU A 178 -8.82 19.53 2.23
C GLU A 178 -7.31 19.78 2.32
N LEU A 179 -6.55 19.09 1.49
CA LEU A 179 -5.11 19.21 1.28
C LEU A 179 -4.80 20.37 0.32
N ALA A 180 -3.89 21.25 0.74
CA ALA A 180 -3.47 22.44 0.03
C ALA A 180 -2.29 22.20 -0.92
N ASN A 181 -1.47 21.17 -0.70
CA ASN A 181 -0.24 20.92 -1.49
C ASN A 181 -0.25 19.63 -2.31
N VAL A 182 -1.31 18.83 -2.24
CA VAL A 182 -1.50 17.64 -3.07
C VAL A 182 -2.99 17.37 -3.30
N ALA A 183 -3.31 16.77 -4.44
CA ALA A 183 -4.58 16.12 -4.70
C ALA A 183 -4.36 14.71 -5.23
N TYR A 184 -5.31 13.80 -4.99
CA TYR A 184 -5.19 12.39 -5.35
C TYR A 184 -6.29 11.92 -6.27
N ALA A 185 -5.93 11.30 -7.38
CA ALA A 185 -6.86 10.43 -8.10
C ALA A 185 -6.89 9.06 -7.40
N TYR A 186 -8.05 8.69 -6.87
CA TYR A 186 -8.26 7.43 -6.16
C TYR A 186 -8.78 6.34 -7.10
N LEU A 187 -8.11 5.20 -7.08
CA LEU A 187 -8.43 3.99 -7.83
C LEU A 187 -8.54 2.82 -6.85
N THR A 188 -9.18 1.73 -7.28
CA THR A 188 -9.36 0.54 -6.46
C THR A 188 -9.27 -0.75 -7.26
N SER A 189 -8.81 -1.82 -6.61
CA SER A 189 -8.88 -3.19 -7.13
C SER A 189 -10.29 -3.79 -7.03
N LEU A 190 -11.20 -3.16 -6.28
CA LEU A 190 -12.58 -3.59 -6.21
C LEU A 190 -13.27 -3.46 -7.58
N PRO A 191 -14.01 -4.49 -8.04
CA PRO A 191 -14.72 -4.42 -9.31
C PRO A 191 -16.03 -3.64 -9.20
N SER A 192 -16.55 -3.39 -8.01
CA SER A 192 -17.80 -2.64 -7.75
C SER A 192 -17.91 -2.36 -6.25
N ILE A 193 -18.84 -1.48 -5.86
CA ILE A 193 -19.29 -1.35 -4.47
C ILE A 193 -20.65 -2.02 -4.37
N GLY A 194 -20.72 -3.13 -3.65
CA GLY A 194 -21.97 -3.90 -3.44
C GLY A 194 -22.42 -3.98 -1.99
N SER A 195 -21.58 -3.55 -1.04
CA SER A 195 -21.84 -3.66 0.39
C SER A 195 -21.22 -2.51 1.18
N GLU A 196 -21.67 -2.34 2.42
CA GLU A 196 -21.03 -1.43 3.38
C GLU A 196 -19.56 -1.82 3.63
N GLU A 197 -19.24 -3.11 3.59
CA GLU A 197 -17.85 -3.57 3.74
C GLU A 197 -16.97 -3.11 2.57
N ASP A 198 -17.50 -3.11 1.35
CA ASP A 198 -16.78 -2.58 0.18
C ASP A 198 -16.47 -1.08 0.35
N LEU A 199 -17.41 -0.29 0.88
CA LEU A 199 -17.16 1.13 1.20
C LEU A 199 -16.02 1.29 2.20
N ARG A 200 -16.03 0.50 3.29
CA ARG A 200 -14.99 0.58 4.33
C ARG A 200 -13.60 0.22 3.80
N ARG A 201 -13.51 -0.72 2.86
CA ARG A 201 -12.26 -1.10 2.19
C ARG A 201 -11.63 0.04 1.39
N ILE A 202 -12.43 1.03 0.99
CA ILE A 202 -11.97 2.24 0.29
C ILE A 202 -12.14 3.51 1.11
N ALA A 203 -12.05 3.41 2.45
CA ALA A 203 -12.09 4.52 3.38
C ALA A 203 -13.40 5.36 3.35
N MET A 204 -14.54 4.70 3.10
CA MET A 204 -15.87 5.30 3.11
C MET A 204 -16.84 4.52 4.00
N SER A 205 -17.99 5.11 4.33
CA SER A 205 -19.05 4.40 5.06
C SER A 205 -20.43 5.07 4.91
N SER A 206 -21.51 4.29 4.97
CA SER A 206 -22.90 4.80 4.94
C SER A 206 -23.27 5.67 6.15
N ASN A 207 -22.71 5.38 7.32
CA ASN A 207 -22.90 6.21 8.52
C ASN A 207 -21.75 7.22 8.71
N GLY A 208 -20.79 7.25 7.79
CA GLY A 208 -19.62 8.13 7.87
C GLY A 208 -18.65 7.74 8.98
N MET A 209 -18.59 6.47 9.39
CA MET A 209 -17.70 6.01 10.45
C MET A 209 -17.04 4.66 10.13
N ILE A 210 -15.75 4.55 10.40
CA ILE A 210 -15.02 3.29 10.47
C ILE A 210 -14.42 3.10 11.86
N ARG A 211 -14.20 1.85 12.25
CA ARG A 211 -13.74 1.51 13.59
C ARG A 211 -12.43 0.76 13.53
N PHE A 212 -11.53 1.11 14.42
CA PHE A 212 -10.28 0.41 14.68
C PHE A 212 -10.21 -0.01 16.13
N GLN A 213 -9.32 -0.95 16.40
CA GLN A 213 -8.93 -1.30 17.76
C GLN A 213 -7.41 -1.32 17.85
N THR A 214 -6.87 -0.95 19.00
CA THR A 214 -5.42 -0.99 19.22
C THR A 214 -4.91 -2.43 19.22
N THR A 215 -3.63 -2.59 18.90
CA THR A 215 -2.87 -3.82 19.11
C THR A 215 -1.78 -3.53 20.13
N SER A 216 -1.98 -3.93 21.39
CA SER A 216 -1.10 -3.57 22.49
C SER A 216 -0.96 -4.70 23.53
N SER A 217 -0.40 -4.36 24.69
CA SER A 217 -0.28 -5.23 25.86
C SER A 217 -1.41 -5.04 26.88
N ARG A 218 -2.42 -4.23 26.55
CA ARG A 218 -3.45 -3.84 27.52
C ARG A 218 -4.39 -5.01 27.85
N PRO A 219 -4.99 -5.02 29.06
CA PRO A 219 -6.03 -6.00 29.42
C PRO A 219 -7.27 -5.91 28.52
N GLN A 220 -7.54 -4.73 27.96
CA GLN A 220 -8.59 -4.49 26.97
C GLN A 220 -8.07 -3.46 25.96
N GLU A 221 -8.20 -3.77 24.68
CA GLU A 221 -7.79 -2.86 23.61
C GLU A 221 -8.72 -1.66 23.52
N ALA A 222 -8.15 -0.49 23.26
CA ALA A 222 -8.92 0.72 23.04
C ALA A 222 -9.50 0.71 21.63
N THR A 223 -10.68 1.31 21.46
CA THR A 223 -11.33 1.44 20.15
C THR A 223 -11.28 2.89 19.68
N LEU A 224 -11.02 3.06 18.38
CA LEU A 224 -11.10 4.34 17.69
C LEU A 224 -12.33 4.33 16.78
N GLU A 225 -13.20 5.32 16.92
CA GLU A 225 -14.23 5.61 15.94
C GLU A 225 -13.79 6.80 15.08
N LEU A 226 -13.43 6.52 13.83
CA LEU A 226 -12.95 7.53 12.90
C LEU A 226 -14.08 7.92 11.95
N THR A 227 -14.42 9.22 11.90
CA THR A 227 -15.34 9.73 10.88
C THR A 227 -14.72 9.51 9.50
N VAL A 228 -15.48 9.20 8.47
CA VAL A 228 -14.96 9.15 7.10
C VAL A 228 -15.97 9.75 6.15
N TYR A 229 -15.57 9.94 4.89
CA TYR A 229 -16.48 10.36 3.84
C TYR A 229 -17.73 9.47 3.83
N ARG A 230 -18.88 10.12 4.04
CA ARG A 230 -20.17 9.46 4.06
C ARG A 230 -20.61 9.17 2.64
N GLU A 231 -20.88 7.91 2.35
CA GLU A 231 -21.29 7.48 1.02
C GLU A 231 -22.28 6.32 1.11
N SER A 232 -23.20 6.22 0.15
CA SER A 232 -24.12 5.09 0.05
C SER A 232 -23.63 4.07 -0.97
N THR A 233 -23.92 2.78 -0.73
CA THR A 233 -23.74 1.72 -1.73
C THR A 233 -24.57 1.96 -2.99
N THR A 234 -25.65 2.75 -2.89
CA THR A 234 -26.48 3.18 -4.03
C THR A 234 -25.97 4.45 -4.72
N GLY A 235 -25.00 5.16 -4.13
CA GLY A 235 -24.41 6.39 -4.67
C GLY A 235 -23.31 6.14 -5.70
N ARG A 236 -22.59 5.01 -5.59
CA ARG A 236 -21.43 4.67 -6.44
C ARG A 236 -21.69 3.46 -7.33
N THR A 237 -22.61 3.61 -8.26
CA THR A 237 -23.06 2.53 -9.15
C THR A 237 -22.35 2.49 -10.50
N ALA A 238 -21.57 3.52 -10.84
CA ALA A 238 -20.83 3.59 -12.10
C ALA A 238 -19.35 3.25 -11.90
N ARG A 239 -18.74 2.63 -12.92
CA ARG A 239 -17.35 2.21 -12.89
C ARG A 239 -16.63 2.54 -14.18
N LEU A 240 -15.50 3.24 -14.07
CA LEU A 240 -14.51 3.36 -15.12
C LEU A 240 -13.41 2.32 -14.89
N ARG A 241 -13.20 1.44 -15.88
CA ARG A 241 -11.97 0.64 -15.91
C ARG A 241 -10.82 1.56 -16.23
N THR A 242 -9.73 1.42 -15.48
CA THR A 242 -8.59 2.33 -15.55
C THR A 242 -7.31 1.54 -15.50
N THR A 243 -6.54 1.64 -16.57
CA THR A 243 -5.17 1.19 -16.66
C THR A 243 -4.24 2.29 -16.16
N VAL A 244 -3.31 1.98 -15.26
CA VAL A 244 -2.35 2.96 -14.71
C VAL A 244 -0.98 2.30 -14.52
N ALA A 245 0.08 3.02 -14.88
CA ALA A 245 1.46 2.55 -14.69
C ALA A 245 1.86 2.58 -13.20
N THR A 246 2.64 1.60 -12.75
CA THR A 246 2.96 1.49 -11.31
C THR A 246 3.94 2.55 -10.81
N ASN A 247 4.70 3.17 -11.71
CA ASN A 247 5.53 4.33 -11.40
C ASN A 247 4.73 5.59 -11.04
N LEU A 248 3.43 5.65 -11.36
CA LEU A 248 2.56 6.78 -11.00
C LEU A 248 1.91 6.63 -9.62
N LEU A 249 2.00 5.43 -9.03
CA LEU A 249 1.30 5.12 -7.78
C LEU A 249 2.09 5.63 -6.59
N ALA A 250 1.43 6.41 -5.73
CA ALA A 250 1.96 6.76 -4.43
C ALA A 250 2.00 5.51 -3.52
N PRO A 251 3.04 5.35 -2.70
CA PRO A 251 3.10 4.26 -1.72
C PRO A 251 1.89 4.29 -0.76
N PRO A 252 1.44 3.12 -0.28
CA PRO A 252 0.37 3.06 0.70
C PRO A 252 0.86 3.52 2.08
N HIS A 253 -0.05 4.02 2.91
CA HIS A 253 0.23 4.28 4.32
C HIS A 253 0.24 2.99 5.14
N LEU A 254 0.85 3.05 6.32
CA LEU A 254 1.15 1.88 7.13
C LEU A 254 0.63 2.00 8.56
N LEU A 255 0.41 0.87 9.20
CA LEU A 255 0.44 0.76 10.66
C LEU A 255 1.60 -0.14 11.07
N ILE A 256 2.25 0.16 12.19
CA ILE A 256 3.20 -0.74 12.83
C ILE A 256 2.54 -1.40 14.04
N HIS A 257 2.70 -2.72 14.13
CA HIS A 257 2.27 -3.52 15.26
C HIS A 257 3.52 -4.03 15.99
N ARG A 258 3.57 -3.81 17.30
CA ARG A 258 4.68 -4.22 18.18
C ARG A 258 4.18 -5.25 19.20
N PRO A 259 3.94 -6.50 18.78
CA PRO A 259 3.46 -7.54 19.69
C PRO A 259 4.48 -7.80 20.82
N LEU A 260 3.96 -8.14 22.00
CA LEU A 260 4.82 -8.56 23.12
C LEU A 260 5.56 -9.85 22.76
N ASN A 261 6.89 -9.82 22.90
CA ASN A 261 7.79 -10.98 22.69
C ASN A 261 7.84 -11.54 21.26
N ASP A 262 7.42 -10.78 20.25
CA ASP A 262 7.55 -11.16 18.84
C ASP A 262 8.04 -9.98 18.00
N GLN A 263 8.39 -10.22 16.74
CA GLN A 263 8.89 -9.19 15.83
C GLN A 263 7.78 -8.22 15.44
N ALA A 264 8.15 -6.94 15.32
CA ALA A 264 7.24 -5.94 14.79
C ALA A 264 6.87 -6.28 13.34
N TYR A 265 5.61 -6.08 13.00
CA TYR A 265 5.11 -6.27 11.63
C TYR A 265 4.28 -5.06 11.21
N TYR A 266 4.05 -4.96 9.91
CA TYR A 266 3.45 -3.78 9.30
C TYR A 266 2.15 -4.16 8.60
N GLU A 267 1.13 -3.32 8.74
CA GLU A 267 -0.14 -3.40 8.03
C GLU A 267 -0.18 -2.33 6.94
N VAL A 268 -0.60 -2.70 5.74
CA VAL A 268 -0.91 -1.77 4.66
C VAL A 268 -2.31 -1.23 4.86
N VAL A 269 -2.43 0.09 5.06
CA VAL A 269 -3.73 0.74 5.25
C VAL A 269 -4.46 0.82 3.92
N GLY A 270 -5.63 0.17 3.85
CA GLY A 270 -6.47 0.14 2.66
C GLY A 270 -5.75 -0.50 1.47
N PRO A 271 -5.44 -1.81 1.49
CA PRO A 271 -4.76 -2.49 0.38
C PRO A 271 -5.61 -2.52 -0.92
N GLU A 272 -6.86 -2.12 -0.87
CA GLU A 272 -7.69 -1.91 -2.05
C GLU A 272 -7.68 -0.46 -2.58
N ILE A 273 -6.91 0.46 -1.98
CA ILE A 273 -6.82 1.88 -2.35
C ILE A 273 -5.49 2.14 -3.06
N TYR A 274 -5.57 2.70 -4.27
CA TYR A 274 -4.43 3.10 -5.08
C TYR A 274 -4.56 4.58 -5.40
N ARG A 275 -3.45 5.33 -5.27
CA ARG A 275 -3.47 6.79 -5.36
C ARG A 275 -2.45 7.25 -6.38
N VAL A 276 -2.83 8.20 -7.24
CA VAL A 276 -1.90 8.97 -8.05
C VAL A 276 -1.91 10.39 -7.53
N GLY A 277 -0.77 10.84 -7.00
CA GLY A 277 -0.60 12.18 -6.44
C GLY A 277 -0.28 13.20 -7.53
N VAL A 278 -1.02 14.31 -7.55
CA VAL A 278 -0.82 15.43 -8.46
C VAL A 278 -0.86 16.75 -7.71
N LYS A 279 -0.36 17.81 -8.34
CA LYS A 279 -0.51 19.19 -7.85
C LYS A 279 -2.00 19.53 -7.71
N PRO A 280 -2.39 20.31 -6.68
CA PRO A 280 -3.76 20.77 -6.53
C PRO A 280 -4.32 21.41 -7.82
N GLY A 281 -5.55 21.06 -8.18
CA GLY A 281 -6.21 21.52 -9.39
C GLY A 281 -5.88 20.74 -10.66
N ALA A 282 -4.85 19.89 -10.67
CA ALA A 282 -4.55 19.00 -11.78
C ALA A 282 -5.47 17.77 -11.82
N ALA A 283 -5.69 17.23 -13.02
CA ALA A 283 -6.41 15.98 -13.26
C ALA A 283 -5.51 14.99 -14.01
N LEU A 284 -5.86 13.70 -13.99
CA LEU A 284 -5.23 12.74 -14.89
C LEU A 284 -5.92 12.78 -16.24
N ALA A 285 -5.13 12.74 -17.32
CA ALA A 285 -5.69 12.50 -18.64
C ALA A 285 -6.22 11.06 -18.71
N TYR A 286 -7.44 10.90 -19.21
CA TYR A 286 -8.14 9.62 -19.30
C TYR A 286 -8.60 9.37 -20.74
N ALA A 287 -7.85 8.52 -21.45
CA ALA A 287 -8.13 8.15 -22.82
C ALA A 287 -8.03 6.63 -22.99
N SER A 288 -8.98 6.04 -23.73
CA SER A 288 -8.98 4.58 -24.01
C SER A 288 -8.82 3.71 -22.76
N ALA A 289 -9.51 4.08 -21.67
CA ALA A 289 -9.43 3.42 -20.37
C ALA A 289 -8.05 3.46 -19.70
N THR A 290 -7.15 4.36 -20.12
CA THR A 290 -5.83 4.55 -19.52
C THR A 290 -5.78 5.91 -18.85
N ALA A 291 -5.31 5.96 -17.61
CA ALA A 291 -5.02 7.20 -16.90
C ALA A 291 -3.52 7.51 -16.98
N THR A 292 -3.19 8.72 -17.41
CA THR A 292 -1.81 9.23 -17.44
C THR A 292 -1.73 10.58 -16.74
N ALA A 293 -0.54 10.92 -16.26
CA ALA A 293 -0.25 12.20 -15.65
C ALA A 293 0.86 12.89 -16.45
N ASP A 294 0.76 14.21 -16.60
CA ASP A 294 1.93 15.01 -16.97
C ASP A 294 2.96 14.92 -15.83
N PRO A 295 4.21 14.48 -16.10
CA PRO A 295 5.26 14.43 -15.09
C PRO A 295 5.46 15.75 -14.35
N ALA A 296 5.25 16.90 -15.01
CA ALA A 296 5.38 18.22 -14.38
C ALA A 296 4.27 18.51 -13.35
N LEU A 297 3.17 17.77 -13.39
CA LEU A 297 2.03 17.89 -12.49
C LEU A 297 2.01 16.81 -11.40
N LEU A 298 2.88 15.80 -11.48
CA LEU A 298 2.98 14.76 -10.45
C LEU A 298 3.45 15.34 -9.11
N LYS A 299 2.89 14.79 -8.03
CA LYS A 299 3.26 15.11 -6.66
C LYS A 299 3.54 13.81 -5.91
N CYS A 300 4.81 13.57 -5.65
CA CYS A 300 5.29 12.48 -4.81
C CYS A 300 5.85 13.05 -3.50
N PHE A 301 5.71 12.30 -2.42
CA PHE A 301 6.31 12.61 -1.14
C PHE A 301 7.46 11.65 -0.88
N ASP A 302 8.54 12.16 -0.29
CA ASP A 302 9.69 11.35 0.12
C ASP A 302 9.45 10.66 1.47
N ASN A 303 8.18 10.46 1.82
CA ASN A 303 7.75 9.85 3.06
C ASN A 303 6.42 9.12 2.89
N VAL A 304 6.20 8.16 3.78
CA VAL A 304 4.94 7.46 3.98
C VAL A 304 4.52 7.66 5.42
N VAL A 305 3.25 8.04 5.65
CA VAL A 305 2.68 8.05 6.99
C VAL A 305 2.61 6.63 7.53
N ILE A 306 3.11 6.44 8.75
CA ILE A 306 2.97 5.22 9.52
C ILE A 306 2.33 5.53 10.86
N GLY A 307 1.47 4.66 11.36
CA GLY A 307 0.86 4.82 12.67
C GLY A 307 1.25 3.72 13.65
N ASP A 308 1.57 4.05 14.90
CA ASP A 308 1.69 3.05 15.96
C ASP A 308 0.31 2.50 16.36
N ALA A 309 0.01 1.26 15.96
CA ALA A 309 -1.26 0.60 16.23
C ALA A 309 -1.53 0.34 17.71
N SER A 310 -0.56 0.58 18.62
CA SER A 310 -0.77 0.49 20.07
C SER A 310 -1.44 1.74 20.67
N THR A 311 -1.61 2.81 19.88
CA THR A 311 -2.20 4.08 20.30
C THR A 311 -3.38 4.49 19.40
N LEU A 312 -4.32 5.28 19.93
CA LEU A 312 -5.44 5.80 19.13
C LEU A 312 -4.97 6.83 18.10
N GLU A 313 -3.99 7.66 18.45
CA GLU A 313 -3.38 8.65 17.57
C GLU A 313 -2.67 7.96 16.39
N GLY A 314 -1.88 6.92 16.66
CA GLY A 314 -1.24 6.13 15.62
C GLY A 314 -2.24 5.44 14.71
N LEU A 315 -3.34 4.87 15.23
CA LEU A 315 -4.40 4.30 14.39
C LEU A 315 -5.05 5.34 13.45
N ALA A 316 -5.19 6.59 13.89
CA ALA A 316 -5.76 7.68 13.10
C ALA A 316 -4.79 8.24 12.05
N ALA A 317 -3.48 8.25 12.35
CA ALA A 317 -2.47 8.96 11.57
C ALA A 317 -2.50 8.67 10.06
N PRO A 318 -2.59 7.41 9.58
CA PRO A 318 -2.67 7.11 8.14
C PRO A 318 -3.88 7.73 7.42
N TYR A 319 -4.99 7.93 8.13
CA TYR A 319 -6.22 8.49 7.55
C TYR A 319 -6.24 10.01 7.62
N ASP A 320 -5.73 10.57 8.71
CA ASP A 320 -5.66 12.01 8.87
C ASP A 320 -4.56 12.61 7.98
N GLU A 321 -3.45 11.88 7.76
CA GLU A 321 -2.31 12.22 6.91
C GLU A 321 -1.52 13.50 7.31
N GLU A 322 -1.95 14.20 8.36
CA GLU A 322 -1.43 15.49 8.87
C GLU A 322 -0.21 15.34 9.77
N GLU A 323 0.69 16.35 9.76
CA GLU A 323 1.72 16.71 10.77
C GLU A 323 2.15 15.61 11.74
N THR A 324 2.35 14.42 11.20
CA THR A 324 2.64 13.23 11.98
C THR A 324 4.15 13.13 12.10
N ARG A 325 4.61 12.95 13.34
CA ARG A 325 6.00 12.59 13.60
C ARG A 325 6.27 11.13 13.24
N GLU A 326 5.22 10.36 13.02
CA GLU A 326 5.27 8.96 12.65
C GLU A 326 5.27 8.83 11.12
N VAL A 327 6.45 9.03 10.54
CA VAL A 327 6.68 8.80 9.11
C VAL A 327 7.79 7.79 8.88
N VAL A 328 7.72 7.14 7.74
CA VAL A 328 8.81 6.40 7.13
C VAL A 328 9.38 7.29 6.02
N HIS A 329 10.61 7.77 6.21
CA HIS A 329 11.37 8.48 5.18
C HIS A 329 11.76 7.48 4.08
N ILE A 330 11.37 7.76 2.85
CA ILE A 330 11.74 6.92 1.71
C ILE A 330 13.16 7.24 1.31
N GLU A 331 13.98 6.20 1.16
CA GLU A 331 15.34 6.35 0.67
C GLU A 331 15.33 6.59 -0.84
N LYS A 332 15.95 7.70 -1.27
CA LYS A 332 16.16 7.96 -2.69
C LYS A 332 17.40 7.24 -3.17
N LEU A 333 17.21 5.96 -3.48
CA LEU A 333 18.24 5.16 -4.12
C LEU A 333 18.54 5.75 -5.50
N ASN A 334 19.78 6.22 -5.69
CA ASN A 334 20.22 6.81 -6.96
C ASN A 334 20.42 5.72 -8.04
N ALA A 335 20.84 6.12 -9.24
CA ALA A 335 20.99 5.20 -10.37
C ALA A 335 22.00 4.07 -10.13
N ASP A 336 22.97 4.27 -9.25
CA ASP A 336 24.13 3.39 -9.06
C ASP A 336 24.04 2.56 -7.77
N VAL A 337 23.14 2.89 -6.85
CA VAL A 337 23.02 2.25 -5.54
C VAL A 337 21.75 1.40 -5.49
N ASP A 338 21.92 0.13 -5.16
CA ASP A 338 20.81 -0.75 -4.84
C ASP A 338 20.50 -0.78 -3.32
N LEU A 339 19.39 -1.41 -2.94
CA LEU A 339 19.00 -1.45 -1.52
C LEU A 339 20.02 -2.15 -0.62
N PHE A 340 20.77 -3.14 -1.13
CA PHE A 340 21.77 -3.88 -0.38
C PHE A 340 23.04 -3.05 -0.21
N ASP A 341 23.49 -2.40 -1.29
CA ASP A 341 24.62 -1.48 -1.28
C ASP A 341 24.41 -0.37 -0.24
N PHE A 342 23.23 0.26 -0.28
CA PHE A 342 22.88 1.30 0.68
C PHE A 342 22.91 0.77 2.12
N TRP A 343 22.31 -0.40 2.35
CA TRP A 343 22.24 -0.98 3.69
C TRP A 343 23.64 -1.30 4.23
N GLN A 344 24.53 -1.83 3.40
CA GLN A 344 25.92 -2.12 3.81
C GLN A 344 26.70 -0.85 4.13
N ALA A 345 26.57 0.19 3.31
CA ALA A 345 27.27 1.46 3.52
C ALA A 345 26.78 2.21 4.77
N ASN A 346 25.56 1.94 5.23
CA ASN A 346 24.88 2.69 6.28
C ASN A 346 24.47 1.84 7.50
N GLN A 347 25.20 0.76 7.77
CA GLN A 347 24.89 -0.09 8.94
C GLN A 347 25.02 0.69 10.24
N ASN A 348 24.03 0.56 11.12
CA ASN A 348 24.01 1.17 12.46
C ASN A 348 24.18 2.70 12.47
N SER A 349 23.88 3.38 11.35
CA SER A 349 23.91 4.83 11.27
C SER A 349 22.51 5.44 11.33
N ASN A 350 22.45 6.72 11.66
CA ASN A 350 21.21 7.47 11.78
C ASN A 350 20.74 7.94 10.40
N GLN A 351 19.58 7.45 9.97
CA GLN A 351 18.96 7.82 8.68
C GLN A 351 17.73 8.73 8.83
N VAL A 352 17.49 9.25 10.03
CA VAL A 352 16.20 9.91 10.36
C VAL A 352 16.39 11.31 10.93
N SER A 353 17.25 11.52 11.92
CA SER A 353 17.19 12.75 12.74
C SER A 353 17.37 14.06 11.98
N ASP A 354 18.13 14.05 10.88
CA ASP A 354 18.40 15.25 10.07
C ASP A 354 17.45 15.40 8.89
N ARG A 355 16.45 14.52 8.74
CA ARG A 355 15.48 14.56 7.64
C ARG A 355 14.24 15.34 8.04
N MET A 356 13.91 16.35 7.23
CA MET A 356 12.65 17.07 7.32
C MET A 356 11.74 16.65 6.15
N PRO A 357 10.78 15.75 6.39
CA PRO A 357 9.88 15.29 5.35
C PRO A 357 8.91 16.41 5.00
N GLU A 358 8.60 16.58 3.71
CA GLU A 358 7.54 17.51 3.32
C GLU A 358 6.20 17.04 3.92
N PRO A 359 5.52 17.89 4.71
CA PRO A 359 4.22 17.54 5.26
C PRO A 359 3.12 17.68 4.21
N ARG A 360 2.02 16.96 4.43
CA ARG A 360 0.73 17.30 3.80
C ARG A 360 0.13 18.48 4.56
N ILE A 361 -0.20 19.53 3.83
CA ILE A 361 -0.68 20.80 4.40
C ILE A 361 -2.18 20.88 4.17
N PHE A 362 -2.96 21.28 5.16
CA PHE A 362 -4.38 21.53 4.97
C PHE A 362 -4.67 22.97 4.53
N THR A 363 -5.73 23.14 3.75
CA THR A 363 -6.28 24.46 3.45
C THR A 363 -6.72 25.10 4.77
N ALA A 364 -6.22 26.31 5.05
CA ALA A 364 -6.69 27.06 6.21
C ALA A 364 -8.20 27.26 6.12
N ILE A 365 -8.90 27.02 7.22
CA ILE A 365 -10.32 27.36 7.33
C ILE A 365 -10.38 28.87 7.47
N THR A 366 -10.65 29.56 6.36
CA THR A 366 -10.94 31.01 6.34
C THR A 366 -12.36 31.29 6.79
#